data_AF-K0KLU5-F1
#
_entry.id   AF-K0KLU5-F1
#
_cell.length_a   1.000
_cell.length_b   1.000
_cell.length_c   1.000
_cell.angle_alpha   90.00
_cell.angle_beta   90.00
_cell.angle_gamma   90.00
#
_symmetry.space_group_name_H-M   'P 1'
#
loop_
_entity.id
_entity.type
_entity.pdbx_description
1 polymer ?
#
loop_
_entity_poly.entity_id
_entity_poly.type
_entity_poly.pdbx_seq_one_letter_code
_entity_poly.pdbx_strand_id
1 'polypeptide(L)'
;MASPSNLKKAQQYIDSNKFFMISKSWCPDCHYTYKIWNKYGVSSKVEVLELDKLQDQKAAIELEKAFTEISGRKWVPTIWFNGKKFGTEQDLKRFESEDKTEQIFKNEGLL
;
A
#
# COMPACT_ATOMS: atom_id res chain seq x y z
N MET A 1 5.60 20.16 0.49
CA MET A 1 6.54 19.13 0.96
C MET A 1 6.09 18.73 2.36
N ALA A 2 6.16 17.46 2.68
CA ALA A 2 5.84 16.97 4.02
C ALA A 2 6.92 17.39 5.03
N SER A 3 6.57 17.49 6.31
CA SER A 3 7.57 17.77 7.34
C SER A 3 8.58 16.61 7.46
N PRO A 4 9.84 16.86 7.84
CA PRO A 4 10.83 15.79 8.04
C PRO A 4 10.37 14.72 9.04
N SER A 5 9.62 15.11 10.07
CA SER A 5 9.05 14.19 11.05
C SER A 5 8.01 13.26 10.42
N ASN A 6 7.17 13.77 9.52
CA ASN A 6 6.12 12.98 8.86
C ASN A 6 6.71 12.05 7.81
N LEU A 7 7.75 12.48 7.09
CA LEU A 7 8.52 11.63 6.18
C LEU A 7 9.15 10.44 6.94
N LYS A 8 9.79 10.72 8.08
CA LYS A 8 10.36 9.66 8.92
C LYS A 8 9.28 8.69 9.41
N LYS A 9 8.12 9.20 9.84
CA LYS A 9 7.01 8.37 10.32
C LYS A 9 6.43 7.49 9.21
N ALA A 10 6.21 8.03 8.01
CA ALA A 10 5.75 7.27 6.85
C ALA A 10 6.78 6.19 6.44
N GLN A 11 8.07 6.53 6.43
CA GLN A 11 9.13 5.57 6.17
C GLN A 11 9.19 4.45 7.23
N GLN A 12 8.98 4.78 8.50
CA GLN A 12 8.91 3.78 9.56
C GLN A 12 7.76 2.78 9.36
N TYR A 13 6.60 3.22 8.89
CA TYR A 13 5.51 2.30 8.51
C TYR A 13 5.92 1.36 7.38
N ILE A 14 6.61 1.89 6.37
CA ILE A 14 7.07 1.13 5.20
C ILE A 14 8.15 0.11 5.59
N ASP A 15 9.08 0.48 6.48
CA ASP A 15 10.21 -0.37 6.88
C ASP A 15 9.83 -1.40 7.94
N SER A 16 8.87 -1.07 8.82
CA SER A 16 8.44 -1.98 9.90
C SER A 16 7.53 -3.10 9.40
N ASN A 17 6.91 -2.93 8.23
CA ASN A 17 5.96 -3.87 7.66
C ASN A 17 6.54 -4.53 6.42
N LYS A 18 6.63 -5.87 6.43
CA LYS A 18 7.14 -6.62 5.28
C LYS A 18 6.27 -6.41 4.03
N PHE A 19 4.96 -6.37 4.20
CA PHE A 19 4.01 -6.06 3.16
C PHE A 19 3.07 -4.99 3.68
N PHE A 20 3.03 -3.84 3.03
CA PHE A 20 2.34 -2.66 3.50
C PHE A 20 1.52 -2.03 2.37
N MET A 21 0.34 -1.54 2.71
CA MET A 21 -0.53 -0.83 1.78
C MET A 21 -1.19 0.36 2.47
N ILE A 22 -1.22 1.51 1.79
CA ILE A 22 -2.10 2.62 2.21
C ILE A 22 -3.43 2.54 1.46
N SER A 23 -4.52 2.84 2.16
CA SER A 23 -5.88 2.77 1.63
C SER A 23 -6.75 3.91 2.13
N LYS A 24 -7.90 4.06 1.47
CA LYS A 24 -9.05 4.81 1.97
C LYS A 24 -10.30 3.96 1.86
N SER A 25 -11.15 3.95 2.88
CA SER A 25 -12.30 3.04 2.97
C SER A 25 -13.30 3.17 1.82
N TRP A 26 -13.46 4.38 1.29
CA TRP A 26 -14.34 4.71 0.17
C TRP A 26 -13.72 4.45 -1.21
N CYS A 27 -12.44 4.08 -1.29
CA CYS A 27 -11.73 3.97 -2.56
C CYS A 27 -12.05 2.64 -3.29
N PRO A 28 -12.66 2.67 -4.49
CA PRO A 28 -13.02 1.45 -5.22
C PRO A 28 -11.80 0.62 -5.63
N ASP A 29 -10.68 1.26 -5.97
CA ASP A 29 -9.45 0.57 -6.36
C ASP A 29 -8.82 -0.20 -5.19
N CYS A 30 -8.99 0.29 -3.95
CA CYS A 30 -8.57 -0.44 -2.76
C CYS A 30 -9.37 -1.73 -2.56
N HIS A 31 -10.68 -1.70 -2.84
CA HIS A 31 -11.53 -2.89 -2.78
C HIS A 31 -11.09 -3.96 -3.78
N TYR A 32 -10.61 -3.55 -4.96
CA TYR A 32 -10.02 -4.49 -5.91
C TYR A 32 -8.77 -5.16 -5.33
N THR A 33 -7.83 -4.37 -4.78
CA THR A 33 -6.62 -4.90 -4.15
C THR A 33 -6.92 -5.86 -2.99
N TYR A 34 -7.94 -5.58 -2.16
CA TYR A 34 -8.38 -6.52 -1.12
C TYR A 34 -8.90 -7.84 -1.67
N LYS A 35 -9.62 -7.83 -2.80
CA LYS A 35 -10.06 -9.06 -3.46
C LYS A 35 -8.88 -9.90 -3.91
N ILE A 36 -7.81 -9.28 -4.41
CA ILE A 36 -6.58 -9.98 -4.79
C ILE A 36 -5.97 -10.64 -3.56
N TRP A 37 -5.79 -9.91 -2.46
CA TRP A 37 -5.24 -10.48 -1.24
C TRP A 37 -6.07 -11.67 -0.72
N ASN A 38 -7.40 -11.56 -0.76
CA ASN A 38 -8.31 -12.64 -0.36
C ASN A 38 -8.23 -13.84 -1.32
N LYS A 39 -8.17 -13.59 -2.64
CA LYS A 39 -8.04 -14.64 -3.67
C LYS A 39 -6.80 -15.50 -3.47
N TYR A 40 -5.70 -14.90 -3.05
CA TYR A 40 -4.43 -15.60 -2.79
C TYR A 40 -4.24 -15.99 -1.32
N GLY A 41 -5.18 -15.67 -0.42
CA GLY A 41 -5.09 -16.00 1.00
C GLY A 41 -3.97 -15.27 1.76
N VAL A 42 -3.58 -14.08 1.30
CA VAL A 42 -2.44 -13.31 1.84
C VAL A 42 -2.85 -12.06 2.61
N SER A 43 -4.15 -11.80 2.78
CA SER A 43 -4.66 -10.62 3.49
C SER A 43 -4.13 -10.46 4.91
N SER A 44 -3.85 -11.56 5.61
CA SER A 44 -3.25 -11.54 6.96
C SER A 44 -1.76 -11.18 6.97
N LYS A 45 -1.08 -11.25 5.83
CA LYS A 45 0.34 -10.90 5.69
C LYS A 45 0.54 -9.42 5.32
N VAL A 46 -0.49 -8.75 4.79
CA VAL A 46 -0.43 -7.36 4.30
C VAL A 46 -1.00 -6.42 5.35
N GLU A 47 -0.16 -5.55 5.88
CA GLU A 47 -0.59 -4.47 6.77
C GLU A 47 -1.25 -3.35 5.97
N VAL A 48 -2.44 -2.93 6.38
CA VAL A 48 -3.23 -1.92 5.67
C VAL A 48 -3.48 -0.71 6.55
N LEU A 49 -2.98 0.44 6.13
CA LEU A 49 -3.25 1.72 6.78
C LEU A 49 -4.38 2.47 6.08
N GLU A 50 -5.56 2.50 6.71
CA GLU A 50 -6.70 3.29 6.26
C GLU A 50 -6.57 4.75 6.72
N LEU A 51 -6.10 5.62 5.82
CA LEU A 51 -5.79 7.02 6.12
C LEU A 51 -7.03 7.81 6.54
N ASP A 52 -8.20 7.52 5.97
CA ASP A 52 -9.45 8.21 6.27
C ASP A 52 -10.07 7.81 7.62
N LYS A 53 -9.71 6.65 8.16
CA LYS A 53 -10.18 6.17 9.47
C LYS A 53 -9.30 6.60 10.65
N LEU A 54 -8.18 7.27 10.38
CA LEU A 54 -7.35 7.84 11.43
C LEU A 54 -8.13 8.89 12.22
N GLN A 55 -8.10 8.79 13.56
CA GLN A 55 -8.81 9.72 14.44
C GLN A 55 -8.34 11.18 14.26
N ASP A 56 -7.03 11.37 14.11
CA ASP A 56 -6.44 12.68 13.83
C ASP A 56 -6.37 12.92 12.32
N GLN A 57 -7.37 13.61 11.81
CA GLN A 57 -7.47 13.98 10.39
C GLN A 57 -6.33 14.91 9.93
N LYS A 58 -5.78 15.75 10.82
CA LYS A 58 -4.62 16.58 10.46
C LYS A 58 -3.38 15.72 10.28
N ALA A 59 -3.16 14.77 11.20
CA ALA A 59 -2.06 13.81 11.07
C ALA A 59 -2.23 12.89 9.85
N ALA A 60 -3.46 12.50 9.52
CA ALA A 60 -3.76 11.71 8.33
C ALA A 60 -3.37 12.44 7.04
N ILE A 61 -3.75 13.71 6.90
CA ILE A 61 -3.38 14.54 5.74
C ILE A 61 -1.86 14.69 5.63
N GLU A 62 -1.18 14.89 6.76
CA GLU A 62 0.27 15.03 6.78
C GLU A 62 1.01 13.73 6.44
N LEU A 63 0.50 12.58 6.91
CA LEU A 63 1.00 11.27 6.51
C LEU A 63 0.74 10.99 5.03
N GLU A 64 -0.45 11.32 4.51
CA GLU A 64 -0.76 11.19 3.09
C GLU A 64 0.21 11.98 2.22
N LYS A 65 0.54 13.22 2.62
CA LYS A 65 1.56 14.03 1.94
C LYS A 65 2.92 13.35 1.97
N ALA A 66 3.32 12.79 3.12
CA ALA A 66 4.59 12.09 3.25
C ALA A 66 4.64 10.84 2.37
N PHE A 67 3.60 10.01 2.38
CA PHE A 67 3.51 8.86 1.47
C PHE A 67 3.49 9.27 0.00
N THR A 68 2.84 10.38 -0.34
CA THR A 68 2.83 10.93 -1.71
C THR A 68 4.24 11.31 -2.15
N GLU A 69 5.01 11.94 -1.26
CA GLU A 69 6.38 12.37 -1.51
C GLU A 69 7.31 11.15 -1.66
N ILE A 70 7.19 10.14 -0.78
CA ILE A 70 8.00 8.90 -0.84
C ILE A 70 7.67 8.07 -2.08
N SER A 71 6.39 7.90 -2.40
CA SER A 71 5.96 7.06 -3.53
C SER A 71 5.99 7.76 -4.89
N GLY A 72 6.12 9.09 -4.89
CA GLY A 72 5.93 9.94 -6.07
C GLY A 72 4.50 9.92 -6.63
N ARG A 73 3.51 9.42 -5.87
CA ARG A 73 2.12 9.26 -6.33
C ARG A 73 1.13 9.65 -5.24
N LYS A 74 0.15 10.49 -5.60
CA LYS A 74 -0.88 10.99 -4.68
C LYS A 74 -2.01 10.01 -4.41
N TRP A 75 -2.14 8.98 -5.23
CA TRP A 75 -3.32 8.11 -5.25
C TRP A 75 -3.12 6.84 -4.45
N VAL A 76 -4.15 6.49 -3.66
CA VAL A 76 -4.31 5.16 -3.06
C VAL A 76 -5.03 4.24 -4.05
N PRO A 77 -4.81 2.91 -4.02
CA PRO A 77 -3.86 2.20 -3.16
C PRO A 77 -2.42 2.34 -3.65
N THR A 78 -1.49 2.42 -2.71
CA THR A 78 -0.05 2.23 -2.97
C THR A 78 0.45 1.11 -2.08
N ILE A 79 1.25 0.21 -2.67
CA ILE A 79 1.69 -1.05 -2.05
C ILE A 79 3.23 -1.05 -1.99
N TRP A 80 3.76 -1.49 -0.86
CA TRP A 80 5.18 -1.65 -0.61
C TRP A 80 5.49 -3.05 -0.08
N PHE A 81 6.52 -3.67 -0.64
CA PHE A 81 7.06 -4.95 -0.20
C PHE A 81 8.52 -4.75 0.24
N ASN A 82 8.88 -5.25 1.42
CA ASN A 82 10.23 -5.17 1.99
C ASN A 82 10.82 -3.75 1.96
N GLY A 83 10.00 -2.75 2.32
CA GLY A 83 10.41 -1.34 2.33
C GLY A 83 10.46 -0.67 0.94
N LYS A 84 10.23 -1.41 -0.15
CA LYS A 84 10.28 -0.90 -1.53
C LYS A 84 8.89 -0.80 -2.13
N LYS A 85 8.68 0.22 -2.97
CA LYS A 85 7.42 0.39 -3.70
C LYS A 85 7.22 -0.80 -4.65
N PHE A 86 6.18 -1.58 -4.39
CA PHE A 86 5.78 -2.71 -5.24
C PHE A 86 4.94 -2.24 -6.41
N GLY A 87 3.88 -1.44 -6.13
CA GLY A 87 2.98 -0.99 -7.20
C GLY A 87 1.65 -0.47 -6.69
N THR A 88 0.67 -0.52 -7.58
CA THR A 88 -0.70 -0.01 -7.41
C THR A 88 -1.73 -1.00 -7.91
N GLU A 89 -3.01 -0.63 -7.89
CA GLU A 89 -4.07 -1.51 -8.39
C GLU A 89 -3.89 -1.81 -9.90
N GLN A 90 -3.39 -0.87 -10.68
CA GLN A 90 -3.14 -1.05 -12.12
C GLN A 90 -2.09 -2.14 -12.37
N ASP A 91 -1.05 -2.16 -11.55
CA ASP A 91 0.01 -3.19 -11.63
C ASP A 91 -0.57 -4.56 -11.31
N LEU A 92 -1.43 -4.66 -10.27
CA LEU A 92 -2.14 -5.90 -9.94
C LEU A 92 -3.07 -6.35 -11.08
N LYS A 93 -3.87 -5.45 -11.66
CA LYS A 93 -4.74 -5.75 -12.81
C LYS A 93 -3.93 -6.27 -13.99
N ARG A 94 -2.77 -5.67 -14.25
CA ARG A 94 -1.86 -6.11 -15.30
C ARG A 94 -1.30 -7.51 -15.01
N PHE A 95 -0.87 -7.78 -13.77
CA PHE A 95 -0.37 -9.10 -13.40
C PHE A 95 -1.45 -10.18 -13.45
N GLU A 96 -2.72 -9.83 -13.19
CA GLU A 96 -3.83 -10.76 -13.39
C GLU A 96 -4.10 -11.00 -14.86
N SER A 97 -4.10 -9.95 -15.68
CA SER A 97 -4.26 -10.07 -17.14
C SER A 97 -3.14 -10.86 -17.82
N GLU A 98 -1.94 -10.87 -17.24
CA GLU A 98 -0.79 -11.61 -17.75
C GLU A 98 -0.62 -13.00 -17.09
N ASP A 99 -1.53 -13.42 -16.19
CA ASP A 99 -1.45 -14.66 -15.39
C ASP A 99 -0.14 -14.81 -14.59
N LYS A 100 0.53 -13.69 -14.24
CA LYS A 100 1.83 -13.65 -13.53
C LYS A 100 1.73 -13.36 -12.04
N THR A 101 0.53 -13.05 -11.54
CA THR A 101 0.34 -12.60 -10.15
C THR A 101 0.90 -13.60 -9.14
N GLU A 102 0.61 -14.90 -9.29
CA GLU A 102 1.09 -15.93 -8.36
C GLU A 102 2.62 -16.01 -8.36
N GLN A 103 3.25 -15.99 -9.54
CA GLN A 103 4.71 -16.04 -9.67
C GLN A 103 5.37 -14.83 -9.01
N ILE A 104 4.82 -13.64 -9.23
CA ILE A 104 5.33 -12.39 -8.63
C ILE A 104 5.20 -12.47 -7.11
N PHE A 105 4.07 -12.92 -6.57
CA PHE A 105 3.87 -13.04 -5.13
C PHE A 105 4.81 -14.07 -4.49
N LYS A 106 5.10 -15.18 -5.16
CA LYS A 106 6.12 -16.15 -4.71
C LYS A 106 7.52 -15.54 -4.71
N ASN A 107 7.89 -14.81 -5.77
CA ASN A 107 9.20 -14.16 -5.86
C ASN A 107 9.43 -13.11 -4.77
N GLU A 108 8.38 -12.36 -4.41
CA GLU A 108 8.40 -11.36 -3.34
C GLU A 108 8.25 -11.99 -1.93
N GLY A 109 7.98 -13.30 -1.86
CA GLY A 109 7.81 -14.06 -0.62
C GLY A 109 6.49 -13.77 0.10
N LEU A 110 5.48 -13.29 -0.62
CA LEU A 110 4.12 -13.07 -0.13
C LEU A 110 3.31 -14.37 -0.12
N LEU A 111 3.52 -15.24 -1.12
CA LEU A 111 3.04 -16.62 -1.15
C LEU A 111 4.16 -17.56 -0.73
#